data_AF-V4JYS2-F1
#
_entry.id   AF-V4JYS2-F1
#
_cell.length_a   1.000
_cell.length_b   1.000
_cell.length_c   1.000
_cell.angle_alpha   90.00
_cell.angle_beta   90.00
_cell.angle_gamma   90.00
#
_symmetry.space_group_name_H-M   'P 1'
#
loop_
_entity.id
_entity.type
_entity.pdbx_description
1 polymer ?
#
loop_
_entity_poly.entity_id
_entity_poly.type
_entity_poly.pdbx_seq_one_letter_code
_entity_poly.pdbx_strand_id
1 'polypeptide(L)'
;VNEGATHCLQRVFFFYVMGYQQIVEEAKPSTSVVVQESPSRLRTWLSNKNLQYDFVMSIILVTLNVAAIIYMIQHKIPFTACIITLVYCTGLYFSFGLFSCLFWFQAITDVEASNLYMTGRIGHICGLGILLHLLYSISPRVALWFGLPSSLWVVAAFIAPLYTMCLASAFKKVSEDTRAYWKFINEPQVRVANV
;
A
#
# COMPACT_ATOMS: atom_id res chain seq x y z
N VAL A 1 3.77 18.12 -27.20
CA VAL A 1 4.49 17.15 -26.35
C VAL A 1 5.13 17.99 -25.26
N ASN A 2 4.67 17.85 -24.02
CA ASN A 2 4.78 18.91 -23.00
C ASN A 2 5.84 18.55 -21.96
N GLU A 3 7.05 19.11 -22.10
CA GLU A 3 8.23 18.87 -21.25
C GLU A 3 8.10 19.43 -19.82
N GLY A 4 7.03 20.18 -19.53
CA GLY A 4 6.80 20.80 -18.23
C GLY A 4 6.38 19.85 -17.10
N ALA A 5 5.75 18.71 -17.42
CA ALA A 5 5.22 17.79 -16.41
C ALA A 5 6.31 16.94 -15.74
N THR A 6 7.35 16.58 -16.49
CA THR A 6 8.52 15.82 -16.01
C THR A 6 9.37 16.64 -15.04
N HIS A 7 9.48 17.95 -15.26
CA HIS A 7 10.32 18.83 -14.45
C HIS A 7 9.76 19.12 -13.05
N CYS A 8 8.43 19.02 -12.88
CA CYS A 8 7.76 19.25 -11.59
C CYS A 8 7.85 18.03 -10.67
N LEU A 9 7.75 16.81 -11.23
CA LEU A 9 7.85 15.55 -10.48
C LEU A 9 9.29 15.26 -10.01
N GLN A 10 10.30 15.68 -10.77
CA GLN A 10 11.70 15.46 -10.46
C GLN A 10 12.21 16.32 -9.28
N ARG A 11 11.57 17.49 -9.03
CA ARG A 11 11.90 18.35 -7.89
C ARG A 11 11.38 17.82 -6.55
N VAL A 12 10.24 17.13 -6.54
CA VAL A 12 9.68 16.52 -5.33
C VAL A 12 10.55 15.36 -4.84
N PHE A 13 11.15 14.60 -5.78
CA PHE A 13 12.07 13.50 -5.45
C PHE A 13 13.37 13.97 -4.79
N PHE A 14 13.88 15.15 -5.15
CA PHE A 14 15.16 15.67 -4.67
C PHE A 14 15.11 16.15 -3.21
N PHE A 15 13.97 16.67 -2.75
CA PHE A 15 13.79 17.08 -1.35
C PHE A 15 13.68 15.88 -0.39
N TYR A 16 13.25 14.71 -0.87
CA TYR A 16 13.05 13.52 -0.04
C TYR A 16 14.36 12.80 0.32
N VAL A 17 15.38 12.86 -0.55
CA VAL A 17 16.69 12.19 -0.31
C VAL A 17 17.62 13.02 0.58
N MET A 18 17.53 14.36 0.53
CA MET A 18 18.42 15.25 1.28
C MET A 18 18.01 15.45 2.75
N GLY A 19 16.73 15.25 3.10
CA GLY A 19 16.24 15.40 4.48
C GLY A 19 16.64 14.26 5.42
N TYR A 20 17.12 13.12 4.90
CA TYR A 20 17.41 11.92 5.69
C TYR A 20 18.85 11.86 6.23
N GLN A 21 19.79 12.64 5.68
CA GLN A 21 21.20 12.56 6.05
C GLN A 21 21.60 13.45 7.25
N GLN A 22 20.73 14.33 7.75
CA GLN A 22 21.14 15.36 8.71
C GLN A 22 20.82 15.06 10.19
N ILE A 23 20.40 13.83 10.54
CA ILE A 23 20.03 13.46 11.93
C ILE A 23 20.90 12.30 12.46
N VAL A 24 22.13 12.16 11.96
CA VAL A 24 23.08 11.17 12.48
C VAL A 24 24.39 11.88 12.82
N GLU A 25 24.41 12.62 13.93
CA GLU A 25 25.64 12.75 14.72
C GLU A 25 25.37 13.26 16.14
N GLU A 26 26.19 12.73 17.05
CA GLU A 26 26.34 13.05 18.48
C GLU A 26 25.40 12.41 19.50
N ALA A 27 25.84 11.28 20.06
CA ALA A 27 25.70 11.01 21.50
C ALA A 27 26.87 10.15 22.02
N LYS A 28 27.66 10.73 22.92
CA LYS A 28 28.84 10.16 23.61
C LYS A 28 28.39 9.17 24.70
N PRO A 29 29.13 8.06 24.99
CA PRO A 29 28.61 7.02 25.87
C PRO A 29 28.82 7.37 27.35
N SER A 30 27.78 7.20 28.17
CA SER A 30 27.88 7.20 29.63
C SER A 30 26.99 6.10 30.20
N THR A 31 27.64 5.11 30.80
CA THR A 31 27.17 4.15 31.83
C THR A 31 25.77 3.56 31.66
N SER A 32 25.73 2.33 31.13
CA SER A 32 24.51 1.56 30.88
C SER A 32 23.92 0.94 32.16
N VAL A 33 22.89 1.56 32.71
CA VAL A 33 21.82 0.82 33.39
C VAL A 33 20.86 0.39 32.28
N VAL A 34 20.68 -0.91 32.05
CA VAL A 34 19.67 -1.40 31.10
C VAL A 34 18.30 -1.23 31.72
N VAL A 35 17.80 0.01 31.69
CA VAL A 35 16.39 0.32 31.87
C VAL A 35 15.71 -0.15 30.60
N GLN A 36 14.91 -1.21 30.68
CA GLN A 36 14.10 -1.67 29.57
C GLN A 36 12.94 -0.68 29.39
N GLU A 37 13.24 0.47 28.79
CA GLU A 37 12.23 1.46 28.42
C GLU A 37 11.29 0.84 27.40
N SER A 38 9.98 0.89 27.68
CA SER A 38 8.95 0.56 26.70
C SER A 38 9.21 1.41 25.46
N PRO A 39 9.30 0.82 24.24
CA PRO A 39 9.58 1.60 23.04
C PRO A 39 8.57 2.75 22.95
N SER A 40 9.08 3.97 22.80
CA SER A 40 8.21 5.14 22.66
C SER A 40 7.24 4.93 21.51
N ARG A 41 6.00 5.41 21.65
CA ARG A 41 4.95 5.30 20.62
C ARG A 41 5.44 5.74 19.23
N LEU A 42 6.27 6.77 19.19
CA LEU A 42 6.92 7.28 17.99
C LEU A 42 7.93 6.27 17.40
N ARG A 43 8.72 5.60 18.23
CA ARG A 43 9.67 4.56 17.80
C ARG A 43 8.94 3.34 17.22
N THR A 44 7.84 2.91 17.84
CA THR A 44 7.00 1.83 17.31
C THR A 44 6.38 2.22 15.97
N TRP A 45 5.85 3.44 15.86
CA TRP A 45 5.34 3.98 14.59
C TRP A 45 6.43 4.03 13.50
N LEU A 46 7.60 4.56 13.83
CA LEU A 46 8.76 4.64 12.91
C LEU A 46 9.33 3.26 12.53
N SER A 47 9.09 2.23 13.33
CA SER A 47 9.48 0.87 12.97
C SER A 47 8.48 0.17 12.05
N ASN A 48 7.24 0.67 11.98
CA ASN A 48 6.14 0.03 11.26
C ASN A 48 6.11 0.46 9.78
N LYS A 49 6.78 -0.31 8.93
CA LYS A 49 6.87 -0.08 7.48
C LYS A 49 5.51 -0.04 6.79
N ASN A 50 4.54 -0.82 7.25
CA ASN A 50 3.20 -0.86 6.64
C ASN A 50 2.42 0.42 6.95
N LEU A 51 2.57 0.95 8.16
CA LEU A 51 1.92 2.20 8.56
C LEU A 51 2.53 3.42 7.84
N GLN A 52 3.86 3.46 7.73
CA GLN A 52 4.54 4.49 6.93
C GLN A 52 4.11 4.46 5.48
N TYR A 53 4.05 3.26 4.90
CA TYR A 53 3.54 3.08 3.55
C TYR A 53 2.12 3.63 3.42
N ASP A 54 1.24 3.29 4.37
CA ASP A 54 -0.17 3.66 4.31
C ASP A 54 -0.34 5.19 4.36
N PHE A 55 0.42 5.83 5.25
CA PHE A 55 0.48 7.27 5.40
C PHE A 55 0.98 7.98 4.13
N VAL A 56 2.14 7.54 3.62
CA VAL A 56 2.78 8.17 2.45
C VAL A 56 1.92 8.04 1.20
N MET A 57 1.36 6.84 0.94
CA MET A 57 0.49 6.64 -0.22
C MET A 57 -0.79 7.46 -0.14
N SER A 58 -1.39 7.58 1.05
CA SER A 58 -2.55 8.44 1.24
C SER A 58 -2.25 9.90 0.87
N ILE A 59 -1.10 10.44 1.31
CA ILE A 59 -0.69 11.81 0.96
C ILE A 59 -0.47 11.97 -0.54
N ILE A 60 0.22 11.03 -1.18
CA ILE A 60 0.48 11.06 -2.63
C ILE A 60 -0.84 11.06 -3.40
N LEU A 61 -1.76 10.16 -3.05
CA LEU A 61 -3.04 10.04 -3.75
C LEU A 61 -3.91 11.29 -3.56
N VAL A 62 -4.00 11.85 -2.34
CA VAL A 62 -4.73 13.11 -2.10
C VAL A 62 -4.15 14.22 -2.96
N THR A 63 -2.82 14.37 -2.95
CA THR A 63 -2.13 15.43 -3.69
C THR A 63 -2.37 15.32 -5.20
N LEU A 64 -2.25 14.12 -5.77
CA LEU A 64 -2.46 13.88 -7.21
C LEU A 64 -3.92 14.12 -7.62
N ASN A 65 -4.88 13.66 -6.81
CA ASN A 65 -6.30 13.89 -7.08
C ASN A 65 -6.65 15.39 -7.06
N VAL A 66 -6.19 16.13 -6.05
CA VAL A 66 -6.38 17.58 -5.95
C VAL A 66 -5.73 18.29 -7.14
N ALA A 67 -4.50 17.93 -7.50
CA ALA A 67 -3.80 18.52 -8.63
C ALA A 67 -4.55 18.28 -9.96
N ALA A 68 -5.07 17.07 -10.19
CA ALA A 68 -5.84 16.74 -11.38
C ALA A 68 -7.16 17.53 -11.46
N ILE A 69 -7.88 17.69 -10.33
CA ILE A 69 -9.09 18.51 -10.26
C ILE A 69 -8.78 19.97 -10.60
N ILE A 70 -7.75 20.55 -9.96
CA ILE A 70 -7.34 21.94 -10.22
C ILE A 70 -6.99 22.13 -11.69
N TYR A 71 -6.23 21.19 -12.27
CA TYR A 71 -5.87 21.22 -13.70
C TYR A 71 -7.10 21.21 -14.60
N MET A 72 -8.07 20.33 -14.34
CA MET A 72 -9.32 20.27 -15.12
C MET A 72 -10.11 21.57 -15.03
N ILE A 73 -10.21 22.17 -13.83
CA ILE A 73 -10.89 23.45 -13.62
C ILE A 73 -10.18 24.57 -14.40
N GLN A 74 -8.85 24.67 -14.28
CA GLN A 74 -8.06 25.71 -14.95
C GLN A 74 -8.16 25.63 -16.47
N HIS A 75 -8.14 24.43 -17.03
CA HIS A 75 -8.20 24.20 -18.48
C HIS A 75 -9.63 24.03 -19.01
N LYS A 76 -10.66 24.17 -18.17
CA LYS A 76 -12.09 24.01 -18.52
C LYS A 76 -12.38 22.67 -19.21
N ILE A 77 -11.69 21.61 -18.80
CA ILE A 77 -11.84 20.28 -19.39
C ILE A 77 -13.15 19.68 -18.86
N PRO A 78 -14.10 19.30 -19.73
CA PRO A 78 -15.33 18.66 -19.28
C PRO A 78 -15.01 17.29 -18.69
N PHE A 79 -15.70 16.93 -17.61
CA PHE A 79 -15.60 15.59 -17.05
C PHE A 79 -16.37 14.61 -17.95
N THR A 80 -15.66 13.67 -18.57
CA THR A 80 -16.21 12.74 -19.56
C THR A 80 -16.40 11.33 -19.03
N ALA A 81 -15.97 11.05 -17.80
CA ALA A 81 -16.05 9.71 -17.22
C ALA A 81 -17.40 9.43 -16.54
N CYS A 82 -17.65 8.17 -16.20
CA CYS A 82 -18.89 7.73 -15.57
C CYS A 82 -19.07 8.37 -14.18
N ILE A 83 -20.07 9.25 -14.05
CA ILE A 83 -20.37 9.97 -12.80
C ILE A 83 -20.74 9.02 -11.67
N ILE A 84 -21.50 7.95 -11.96
CA ILE A 84 -21.92 6.97 -10.95
C ILE A 84 -20.70 6.28 -10.32
N THR A 85 -19.77 5.82 -11.15
CA THR A 85 -18.52 5.20 -10.70
C THR A 85 -17.69 6.18 -9.87
N LEU A 86 -17.60 7.44 -10.30
CA LEU A 86 -16.87 8.47 -9.55
C LEU A 86 -17.47 8.73 -8.17
N VAL A 87 -18.80 8.89 -8.07
CA VAL A 87 -19.49 9.13 -6.81
C VAL A 87 -19.28 7.96 -5.85
N TYR A 88 -19.41 6.74 -6.35
CA TYR A 88 -19.17 5.53 -5.57
C TYR A 88 -17.71 5.45 -5.09
N CYS A 89 -16.74 5.61 -5.98
CA CYS A 89 -15.31 5.61 -5.63
C CYS A 89 -14.97 6.73 -4.64
N THR A 90 -15.57 7.91 -4.77
CA THR A 90 -15.35 9.05 -3.86
C THR A 90 -15.91 8.75 -2.47
N GLY A 91 -17.13 8.24 -2.38
CA GLY A 91 -17.74 7.84 -1.12
C GLY A 91 -16.94 6.77 -0.39
N LEU A 92 -16.49 5.73 -1.12
CA LEU A 92 -15.60 4.72 -0.58
C LEU A 92 -14.24 5.30 -0.16
N TYR A 93 -13.62 6.14 -0.99
CA TYR A 93 -12.32 6.74 -0.69
C TYR A 93 -12.36 7.57 0.60
N PHE A 94 -13.39 8.39 0.77
CA PHE A 94 -13.57 9.17 1.98
C PHE A 94 -13.80 8.28 3.20
N SER A 95 -14.69 7.29 3.08
CA SER A 95 -15.03 6.39 4.19
C SER A 95 -13.83 5.55 4.63
N PHE A 96 -13.19 4.84 3.71
CA PHE A 96 -12.03 4.00 3.99
C PHE A 96 -10.80 4.83 4.41
N GLY A 97 -10.63 6.04 3.86
CA GLY A 97 -9.59 6.98 4.31
C GLY A 97 -9.79 7.41 5.76
N LEU A 98 -11.03 7.76 6.14
CA LEU A 98 -11.35 8.11 7.54
C LEU A 98 -11.10 6.93 8.48
N PHE A 99 -11.58 5.72 8.13
CA PHE A 99 -11.34 4.52 8.94
C PHE A 99 -9.85 4.19 9.04
N SER A 100 -9.08 4.30 7.95
CA SER A 100 -7.62 4.12 7.96
C SER A 100 -6.94 5.10 8.91
N CYS A 101 -7.31 6.39 8.88
CA CYS A 101 -6.79 7.38 9.83
C CYS A 101 -7.08 7.01 11.30
N LEU A 102 -8.31 6.58 11.61
CA LEU A 102 -8.67 6.11 12.97
C LEU A 102 -7.83 4.91 13.38
N PHE A 103 -7.60 3.99 12.45
CA PHE A 103 -6.78 2.80 12.64
C PHE A 103 -5.29 3.11 12.81
N TRP A 104 -4.77 4.20 12.24
CA TRP A 104 -3.41 4.65 12.53
C TRP A 104 -3.23 5.00 14.01
N PHE A 105 -4.21 5.68 14.62
CA PHE A 105 -4.17 5.98 16.05
C PHE A 105 -4.23 4.72 16.91
N GLN A 106 -5.00 3.70 16.49
CA GLN A 106 -5.07 2.41 17.18
C GLN A 106 -3.79 1.57 16.99
N ALA A 107 -3.18 1.59 15.81
CA ALA A 107 -1.92 0.89 15.52
C ALA A 107 -0.73 1.40 16.35
N ILE A 108 -0.82 2.63 16.86
CA ILE A 108 0.17 3.19 17.80
C ILE A 108 0.06 2.52 19.19
N THR A 109 -1.12 2.03 19.55
CA THR A 109 -1.40 1.41 20.84
C THR A 109 -1.40 -0.13 20.80
N ASP A 110 -1.68 -0.72 19.64
CA ASP A 110 -1.77 -2.17 19.47
C ASP A 110 -1.04 -2.60 18.17
N VAL A 111 -0.05 -3.48 18.32
CA VAL A 111 0.91 -3.85 17.25
C VAL A 111 0.37 -4.96 16.35
N GLU A 112 -0.64 -5.72 16.79
CA GLU A 112 -1.04 -6.99 16.15
C GLU A 112 -2.19 -6.88 15.14
N ALA A 113 -2.61 -5.67 14.80
CA ALA A 113 -3.84 -5.48 14.07
C ALA A 113 -3.62 -5.53 12.53
N SER A 114 -3.45 -6.75 12.02
CA SER A 114 -3.34 -7.07 10.59
C SER A 114 -4.52 -6.55 9.75
N ASN A 115 -5.71 -6.48 10.36
CA ASN A 115 -6.93 -5.94 9.74
C ASN A 115 -6.84 -4.43 9.44
N LEU A 116 -6.01 -3.67 10.16
CA LEU A 116 -5.88 -2.21 9.96
C LEU A 116 -5.28 -1.88 8.59
N TYR A 117 -4.33 -2.69 8.13
CA TYR A 117 -3.64 -2.46 6.86
C TYR A 117 -4.56 -2.68 5.66
N MET A 118 -5.53 -3.57 5.78
CA MET A 118 -6.46 -3.90 4.69
C MET A 118 -7.37 -2.72 4.35
N THR A 119 -7.88 -2.03 5.35
CA THR A 119 -8.75 -0.86 5.21
C THR A 119 -8.06 0.28 4.45
N GLY A 120 -6.80 0.59 4.81
CA GLY A 120 -6.00 1.63 4.13
C GLY A 120 -5.75 1.32 2.66
N ARG A 121 -5.42 0.05 2.35
CA ARG A 121 -5.20 -0.41 0.97
C ARG A 121 -6.44 -0.26 0.11
N ILE A 122 -7.61 -0.66 0.60
CA ILE A 122 -8.90 -0.47 -0.12
C ILE A 122 -9.12 1.01 -0.41
N GLY A 123 -8.86 1.88 0.57
CA GLY A 123 -8.88 3.33 0.38
C GLY A 123 -7.95 3.78 -0.76
N HIS A 124 -6.71 3.32 -0.79
CA HIS A 124 -5.77 3.69 -1.86
C HIS A 124 -6.24 3.27 -3.25
N ILE A 125 -6.85 2.09 -3.38
CA ILE A 125 -7.36 1.58 -4.66
C ILE A 125 -8.51 2.46 -5.15
N CYS A 126 -9.44 2.81 -4.25
CA CYS A 126 -10.51 3.77 -4.58
C CYS A 126 -9.91 5.13 -5.00
N GLY A 127 -8.94 5.65 -4.25
CA GLY A 127 -8.25 6.91 -4.57
C GLY A 127 -7.50 6.89 -5.90
N LEU A 128 -6.87 5.77 -6.24
CA LEU A 128 -6.24 5.55 -7.53
C LEU A 128 -7.28 5.46 -8.66
N GLY A 129 -8.42 4.81 -8.41
CA GLY A 129 -9.54 4.73 -9.34
C GLY A 129 -10.09 6.11 -9.70
N ILE A 130 -10.26 7.00 -8.71
CA ILE A 130 -10.65 8.40 -8.92
C ILE A 130 -9.59 9.11 -9.78
N LEU A 131 -8.31 8.96 -9.42
CA LEU A 131 -7.21 9.58 -10.16
C LEU A 131 -7.20 9.15 -11.62
N LEU A 132 -7.42 7.87 -11.92
CA LEU A 132 -7.50 7.36 -13.29
C LEU A 132 -8.69 7.94 -14.06
N HIS A 133 -9.85 8.14 -13.42
CA HIS A 133 -11.00 8.81 -14.06
C HIS A 133 -10.71 10.28 -14.39
N LEU A 134 -10.04 10.99 -13.47
CA LEU A 134 -9.62 12.38 -13.68
C LEU A 134 -8.58 12.46 -14.81
N LEU A 135 -7.55 11.61 -14.76
CA LEU A 135 -6.53 11.53 -15.81
C LEU A 135 -7.14 11.13 -17.16
N TYR A 136 -8.14 10.26 -17.18
CA TYR A 136 -8.83 9.87 -18.42
C TYR A 136 -9.56 11.07 -19.04
N SER A 137 -10.20 11.88 -18.20
CA SER A 137 -10.86 13.12 -18.63
C SER A 137 -9.85 14.14 -19.17
N ILE A 138 -8.66 14.23 -18.58
CA ILE A 138 -7.57 15.09 -19.05
C ILE A 138 -6.96 14.56 -20.36
N SER A 139 -6.60 13.29 -20.39
CA SER A 139 -6.00 12.61 -21.54
C SER A 139 -6.04 11.09 -21.35
N PRO A 140 -6.76 10.35 -22.22
CA PRO A 140 -6.79 8.89 -22.17
C PRO A 140 -5.40 8.24 -22.25
N ARG A 141 -4.46 8.88 -22.96
CA ARG A 141 -3.07 8.41 -23.05
C ARG A 141 -2.39 8.49 -21.70
N VAL A 142 -2.48 9.61 -21.00
CA VAL A 142 -1.87 9.78 -19.66
C VAL A 142 -2.46 8.80 -18.66
N ALA A 143 -3.78 8.60 -18.71
CA ALA A 143 -4.45 7.60 -17.89
C ALA A 143 -3.93 6.19 -18.14
N LEU A 144 -3.61 5.83 -19.39
CA LEU A 144 -3.06 4.52 -19.73
C LEU A 144 -1.60 4.37 -19.28
N TRP A 145 -0.78 5.40 -19.49
CA TRP A 145 0.61 5.44 -19.04
C TRP A 145 0.75 5.34 -17.52
N PHE A 146 -0.16 5.97 -16.78
CA PHE A 146 -0.19 5.90 -15.31
C PHE A 146 -0.91 4.63 -14.83
N GLY A 147 -1.97 4.24 -15.54
CA GLY A 147 -2.83 3.09 -15.25
C GLY A 147 -2.09 1.76 -15.31
N LEU A 148 -1.25 1.54 -16.32
CA LEU A 148 -0.53 0.28 -16.50
C LEU A 148 0.45 -0.04 -15.36
N PRO A 149 1.36 0.87 -14.95
CA PRO A 149 2.21 0.65 -13.78
C PRO A 149 1.40 0.55 -12.48
N SER A 150 0.35 1.38 -12.34
CA SER A 150 -0.45 1.40 -11.13
C SER A 150 -1.30 0.13 -10.96
N SER A 151 -1.75 -0.50 -12.04
CA SER A 151 -2.51 -1.76 -11.99
C SER A 151 -1.62 -2.93 -11.59
N LEU A 152 -0.37 -2.97 -12.05
CA LEU A 152 0.65 -3.91 -11.55
C LEU A 152 0.84 -3.76 -10.02
N TRP A 153 0.90 -2.52 -9.54
CA TRP A 153 0.94 -2.25 -8.10
C TRP A 153 -0.32 -2.73 -7.38
N VAL A 154 -1.52 -2.49 -7.93
CA VAL A 154 -2.79 -2.96 -7.35
C VAL A 154 -2.80 -4.49 -7.24
N VAL A 155 -2.40 -5.20 -8.31
CA VAL A 155 -2.32 -6.67 -8.30
C VAL A 155 -1.35 -7.14 -7.20
N ALA A 156 -0.15 -6.56 -7.11
CA ALA A 156 0.81 -6.90 -6.07
C ALA A 156 0.28 -6.59 -4.66
N ALA A 157 -0.37 -5.45 -4.48
CA ALA A 157 -0.95 -5.02 -3.23
C ALA A 157 -2.12 -5.90 -2.78
N PHE A 158 -2.81 -6.57 -3.70
CA PHE A 158 -3.93 -7.48 -3.42
C PHE A 158 -3.53 -8.95 -3.28
N ILE A 159 -2.39 -9.39 -3.82
CA ILE A 159 -1.97 -10.80 -3.70
C ILE A 159 -1.91 -11.23 -2.24
N ALA A 160 -1.26 -10.46 -1.36
CA ALA A 160 -1.17 -10.79 0.07
C ALA A 160 -2.54 -10.72 0.79
N PRO A 161 -3.34 -9.65 0.65
CA PRO A 161 -4.75 -9.57 1.10
C PRO A 161 -5.66 -10.73 0.67
N LEU A 162 -5.69 -11.04 -0.63
CA LEU A 162 -6.49 -12.13 -1.21
C LEU A 162 -6.01 -13.48 -0.70
N TYR A 163 -4.69 -13.64 -0.58
CA TYR A 163 -4.08 -14.80 0.04
C TYR A 163 -4.59 -14.97 1.47
N THR A 164 -4.61 -13.90 2.28
CA THR A 164 -5.06 -13.99 3.68
C THR A 164 -6.58 -14.17 3.86
N MET A 165 -7.42 -13.54 3.03
CA MET A 165 -8.87 -13.53 3.22
C MET A 165 -9.61 -14.69 2.54
N CYS A 166 -9.22 -15.06 1.32
CA CYS A 166 -10.00 -15.99 0.50
C CYS A 166 -9.27 -17.30 0.21
N LEU A 167 -7.94 -17.24 0.13
CA LEU A 167 -7.12 -18.33 -0.39
C LEU A 167 -6.31 -19.05 0.70
N ALA A 168 -6.24 -18.51 1.92
CA ALA A 168 -5.46 -19.09 3.01
C ALA A 168 -5.97 -20.49 3.39
N SER A 169 -7.29 -20.65 3.49
CA SER A 169 -7.91 -21.95 3.78
C SER A 169 -7.73 -22.94 2.62
N ALA A 170 -7.87 -22.48 1.38
CA ALA A 170 -7.71 -23.30 0.18
C ALA A 170 -6.24 -23.75 -0.01
N PHE A 171 -5.27 -22.84 0.12
CA PHE A 171 -3.86 -23.16 0.01
C PHE A 171 -3.32 -23.94 1.21
N LYS A 172 -3.86 -23.72 2.42
CA LYS A 172 -3.50 -24.55 3.57
C LYS A 172 -3.83 -26.00 3.28
N LYS A 173 -5.06 -26.27 2.80
CA LYS A 173 -5.52 -27.60 2.40
C LYS A 173 -4.65 -28.19 1.29
N VAL A 174 -4.39 -27.43 0.22
CA VAL A 174 -3.50 -27.87 -0.88
C VAL A 174 -2.08 -28.15 -0.38
N SER A 175 -1.53 -27.33 0.52
CA SER A 175 -0.17 -27.53 1.05
C SER A 175 -0.08 -28.74 1.97
N GLU A 176 -1.11 -29.02 2.76
CA GLU A 176 -1.19 -30.19 3.62
C GLU A 176 -1.31 -31.48 2.79
N ASP A 177 -2.17 -31.47 1.75
CA ASP A 177 -2.32 -32.58 0.81
C ASP A 177 -1.01 -32.83 0.02
N THR A 178 -0.36 -31.77 -0.46
CA THR A 178 0.91 -31.87 -1.18
C THR A 178 2.03 -32.39 -0.28
N ARG A 179 2.07 -31.95 0.98
CA ARG A 179 3.04 -32.42 1.98
C ARG A 179 2.82 -33.89 2.33
N ALA A 180 1.57 -34.32 2.51
CA ALA A 180 1.22 -35.71 2.78
C ALA A 180 1.61 -36.62 1.61
N TYR A 181 1.34 -36.19 0.38
CA TYR A 181 1.74 -36.89 -0.84
C TYR A 181 3.26 -37.07 -0.95
N TRP A 182 4.02 -36.00 -0.70
CA TRP A 182 5.48 -36.07 -0.71
C TRP A 182 6.05 -36.96 0.39
N LYS A 183 5.42 -36.98 1.57
CA LYS A 183 5.81 -37.86 2.67
C LYS A 183 5.60 -39.34 2.29
N PHE A 184 4.47 -39.65 1.65
CA PHE A 184 4.15 -40.99 1.18
C PHE A 184 5.14 -41.51 0.12
N ILE A 185 5.51 -40.69 -0.87
CA ILE A 185 6.47 -41.09 -1.91
C ILE A 185 7.86 -41.37 -1.35
N ASN A 186 8.27 -40.59 -0.34
CA ASN A 186 9.60 -40.70 0.26
C ASN A 186 9.67 -41.74 1.39
N GLU A 187 8.57 -42.42 1.71
CA GLU A 187 8.56 -43.46 2.73
C GLU A 187 9.25 -44.73 2.16
N PRO A 188 10.22 -45.32 2.88
CA PRO A 188 10.95 -46.47 2.40
C PRO A 188 9.99 -47.64 2.20
N GLN A 189 9.82 -48.04 0.94
CA GLN A 189 8.96 -49.15 0.56
C GLN A 189 9.57 -50.46 1.09
N VAL A 190 9.06 -50.95 2.22
CA VAL A 190 9.42 -52.28 2.75
C VAL A 190 8.84 -53.32 1.81
N ARG A 191 9.64 -53.73 0.82
CA ARG A 191 9.34 -54.93 0.03
C ARG A 191 9.59 -56.14 0.90
N VAL A 192 8.51 -56.71 1.43
CA VAL A 192 8.54 -58.07 1.98
C VAL A 192 8.79 -59.01 0.81
N ALA A 193 10.04 -59.38 0.60
CA ALA A 193 10.38 -60.50 -0.27
C ALA A 193 9.94 -61.76 0.47
N ASN A 194 8.85 -62.39 0.02
CA ASN A 194 8.55 -63.75 0.44
C ASN A 194 9.67 -64.63 -0.12
N VAL A 195 10.47 -65.19 0.79
CA VAL A 195 11.47 -66.24 0.53
C VAL A 195 10.76 -67.57 0.38
#